data_AF-A0A969YIT5-F1
#
_entry.id   AF-A0A969YIT5-F1
#
_cell.length_a   1.000
_cell.length_b   1.000
_cell.length_c   1.000
_cell.angle_alpha   90.00
_cell.angle_beta   90.00
_cell.angle_gamma   90.00
#
_symmetry.space_group_name_H-M   'P 1'
#
loop_
_entity.id
_entity.type
_entity.pdbx_description
1 polymer ?
#
loop_
_entity_poly.entity_id
_entity_poly.type
_entity_poly.pdbx_seq_one_letter_code
_entity_poly.pdbx_strand_id
1 'polypeptide(L)'
;MGSEDLEREERKRAIFDGMSKRGQERILKIGYDEWDPFQEPKDPRERIFSSTSLKANALLRDFYIGQGIEEESAVTHKEMFDFCRGLLQGERRALVLYEFCHWLKQKGFQNSPDPL
;
A
#
# COMPACT_ATOMS: atom_id res chain seq x y z
N MET A 1 39.49 12.48 6.76
CA MET A 1 38.74 11.41 6.06
C MET A 1 39.36 10.11 6.50
N GLY A 2 38.61 9.27 7.21
CA GLY A 2 39.16 8.06 7.81
C GLY A 2 39.45 7.00 6.74
N SER A 3 40.35 6.06 7.03
CA SER A 3 40.60 4.88 6.17
C SER A 3 39.32 4.07 5.91
N GLU A 4 38.38 4.10 6.85
CA GLU A 4 37.10 3.39 6.78
C GLU A 4 36.13 4.01 5.75
N ASP A 5 36.15 5.33 5.58
CA ASP A 5 35.29 6.03 4.60
C ASP A 5 35.72 5.69 3.18
N LEU A 6 37.04 5.61 2.94
CA LEU A 6 37.61 5.23 1.65
C LEU A 6 37.25 3.78 1.30
N GLU A 7 37.39 2.87 2.26
CA GLU A 7 37.05 1.46 2.06
C GLU A 7 35.54 1.28 1.79
N ARG A 8 34.68 2.07 2.45
CA ARG A 8 33.23 2.07 2.22
C ARG A 8 32.88 2.57 0.82
N GLU A 9 33.50 3.64 0.34
CA GLU A 9 33.31 4.18 -1.00
C GLU A 9 33.82 3.22 -2.10
N GLU A 10 34.96 2.58 -1.89
CA GLU A 10 35.49 1.56 -2.80
C GLU A 10 34.54 0.37 -2.93
N ARG A 11 33.99 -0.10 -1.80
CA ARG A 11 32.98 -1.17 -1.80
C ARG A 11 31.67 -0.72 -2.47
N LYS A 12 31.20 0.50 -2.20
CA LYS A 12 30.01 1.07 -2.84
C LYS A 12 30.16 1.12 -4.36
N ARG A 13 31.34 1.54 -4.83
CA ARG A 13 31.69 1.58 -6.26
C ARG A 13 31.75 0.19 -6.89
N ALA A 14 32.44 -0.76 -6.23
CA ALA A 14 32.54 -2.13 -6.73
C ALA A 14 31.16 -2.79 -6.89
N ILE A 15 30.22 -2.51 -5.99
CA ILE A 15 28.84 -3.01 -6.07
C ILE A 15 28.12 -2.40 -7.29
N PHE A 16 28.24 -1.09 -7.52
CA PHE A 16 27.64 -0.41 -8.66
C PHE A 16 28.19 -0.91 -10.01
N ASP A 17 29.52 -1.03 -10.09
CA ASP A 17 30.22 -1.49 -11.29
C ASP A 17 29.86 -2.96 -11.61
N GLY A 18 29.58 -3.78 -10.58
CA GLY A 18 29.10 -5.15 -10.72
C GLY A 18 27.61 -5.32 -11.09
N MET A 19 26.82 -4.24 -11.12
CA MET A 19 25.39 -4.32 -11.50
C MET A 19 25.17 -4.46 -13.01
N SER A 20 24.01 -4.98 -13.39
CA SER A 20 23.55 -4.90 -14.79
C SER A 20 23.27 -3.46 -15.20
N LYS A 21 23.29 -3.14 -16.51
CA LYS A 21 22.96 -1.81 -17.04
C LYS A 21 21.66 -1.23 -16.49
N ARG A 22 20.61 -2.06 -16.41
CA ARG A 22 19.31 -1.66 -15.84
C ARG A 22 19.40 -1.35 -14.33
N GLY A 23 20.25 -2.09 -13.61
CA GLY A 23 20.53 -1.82 -12.19
C GLY A 23 21.25 -0.48 -12.00
N GLN A 24 22.30 -0.23 -12.79
CA GLN A 24 23.04 1.03 -12.78
C GLN A 24 22.14 2.22 -13.12
N GLU A 25 21.32 2.12 -14.18
CA GLU A 25 20.34 3.17 -14.55
C GLU A 25 19.37 3.51 -13.42
N ARG A 26 18.93 2.51 -12.65
CA ARG A 26 18.05 2.74 -11.50
C ARG A 26 18.78 3.52 -10.40
N ILE A 27 20.02 3.16 -10.09
CA ILE A 27 20.82 3.87 -9.09
C ILE A 27 21.11 5.31 -9.55
N LEU A 28 21.43 5.51 -10.83
CA LEU A 28 21.64 6.84 -11.39
C LEU A 28 20.38 7.72 -11.34
N LYS A 29 19.19 7.13 -11.46
CA LYS A 29 17.92 7.86 -11.25
C LYS A 29 17.66 8.23 -9.79
N ILE A 30 18.18 7.45 -8.85
CA ILE A 30 18.08 7.72 -7.40
C ILE A 30 19.12 8.76 -6.97
N GLY A 31 20.28 8.80 -7.64
CA GLY A 31 21.45 9.58 -7.25
C GLY A 31 22.49 8.66 -6.62
N TYR A 32 23.68 8.57 -7.23
CA TYR A 32 24.74 7.68 -6.75
C TYR A 32 25.21 8.05 -5.33
N ASP A 33 25.33 9.34 -5.05
CA ASP A 33 25.76 9.83 -3.73
C ASP A 33 24.74 9.50 -2.64
N GLU A 34 23.44 9.63 -2.94
CA GLU A 34 22.33 9.34 -2.03
C GLU A 34 22.02 7.84 -1.87
N TRP A 35 22.55 7.01 -2.78
CA TRP A 35 22.35 5.57 -2.73
C TRP A 35 23.27 4.90 -1.69
N ASP A 36 22.67 4.21 -0.72
CA ASP A 36 23.40 3.40 0.27
C ASP A 36 23.21 1.89 -0.01
N PRO A 37 24.23 1.19 -0.53
CA PRO A 37 24.15 -0.25 -0.79
C PRO A 37 24.21 -1.11 0.47
N PHE A 38 24.58 -0.54 1.61
CA PHE A 38 24.79 -1.27 2.86
C PHE A 38 23.55 -1.28 3.76
N GLN A 39 22.40 -0.86 3.24
CA GLN A 39 21.13 -0.94 3.94
C GLN A 39 20.78 -2.39 4.25
N GLU A 40 20.56 -2.69 5.53
CA GLU A 40 20.13 -4.03 5.95
C GLU A 40 18.83 -4.43 5.22
N PRO A 41 18.64 -5.71 4.86
CA PRO A 41 17.38 -6.17 4.31
C PRO A 41 16.24 -5.82 5.28
N LYS A 42 15.30 -4.97 4.82
CA LYS A 42 14.10 -4.63 5.59
C LYS A 42 13.41 -5.89 6.11
N ASP A 43 12.89 -5.84 7.33
CA ASP A 43 12.10 -6.94 7.91
C ASP A 43 11.01 -7.34 6.90
N PRO A 44 10.81 -8.63 6.62
CA PRO A 44 9.75 -9.11 5.74
C PRO A 44 8.39 -8.46 6.02
N ARG A 45 8.05 -8.17 7.27
CA ARG A 45 6.81 -7.49 7.66
C ARG A 45 6.67 -6.08 7.08
N GLU A 46 7.77 -5.34 6.94
CA GLU A 46 7.78 -4.02 6.28
C GLU A 46 7.65 -4.12 4.76
N ARG A 47 7.93 -5.30 4.20
CA ARG A 47 7.91 -5.57 2.77
C ARG A 47 6.52 -5.98 2.26
N ILE A 48 5.55 -6.26 3.14
CA ILE A 48 4.35 -7.03 2.76
C ILE A 48 3.11 -6.19 2.44
N PHE A 49 3.00 -4.91 2.85
CA PHE A 49 1.80 -4.12 2.54
C PHE A 49 2.12 -2.70 2.04
N SER A 50 1.49 -2.32 0.92
CA SER A 50 1.49 -0.94 0.44
C SER A 50 0.88 0.00 1.49
N SER A 51 1.30 1.27 1.50
CA SER A 51 0.72 2.30 2.39
C SER A 51 -0.80 2.42 2.21
N THR A 52 -1.32 2.20 1.00
CA THR A 52 -2.75 2.10 0.70
C THR A 52 -3.41 0.92 1.39
N SER A 53 -2.78 -0.27 1.38
CA SER A 53 -3.30 -1.45 2.07
C SER A 53 -3.40 -1.24 3.58
N LEU A 54 -2.40 -0.61 4.20
CA LEU A 54 -2.43 -0.32 5.64
C LEU A 54 -3.58 0.63 6.00
N LYS A 55 -3.77 1.69 5.19
CA LYS A 55 -4.87 2.64 5.37
C LYS A 55 -6.24 1.97 5.17
N ALA A 56 -6.39 1.13 4.16
CA ALA A 56 -7.63 0.41 3.88
C ALA A 56 -8.02 -0.51 5.05
N ASN A 57 -7.07 -1.27 5.60
CA ASN A 57 -7.29 -2.10 6.77
C ASN A 57 -7.71 -1.30 8.00
N ALA A 58 -7.06 -0.16 8.26
CA ALA A 58 -7.42 0.71 9.39
C ALA A 58 -8.86 1.23 9.26
N LEU A 59 -9.25 1.71 8.08
CA LEU A 59 -10.61 2.22 7.83
C LEU A 59 -11.68 1.14 7.99
N LEU A 60 -11.41 -0.09 7.54
CA LEU A 60 -12.35 -1.19 7.71
C LEU A 60 -12.54 -1.60 9.16
N ARG A 61 -11.44 -1.65 9.92
CA ARG A 61 -11.51 -1.95 11.34
C ARG A 61 -12.37 -0.91 12.07
N ASP A 62 -12.17 0.37 11.78
CA ASP A 62 -12.98 1.45 12.35
C ASP A 62 -14.46 1.33 11.94
N PHE A 63 -14.72 0.95 10.69
CA PHE A 63 -16.08 0.72 10.20
C PHE A 63 -16.78 -0.42 10.96
N TYR A 64 -16.13 -1.57 11.13
CA TYR A 64 -16.71 -2.71 11.86
C TYR A 64 -17.00 -2.36 13.32
N ILE A 65 -16.05 -1.72 14.00
CA ILE A 65 -16.24 -1.24 15.37
C ILE A 65 -17.43 -0.27 15.43
N GLY A 66 -17.52 0.68 14.51
CA GLY A 66 -18.58 1.68 14.47
C GLY A 66 -19.97 1.14 14.14
N GLN A 67 -20.06 -0.01 13.47
CA GLN A 67 -21.34 -0.68 13.16
C GLN A 67 -21.68 -1.82 14.13
N GLY A 68 -20.78 -2.18 15.05
CA GLY A 68 -20.94 -3.35 15.90
C GLY A 68 -20.99 -4.66 15.12
N ILE A 69 -20.35 -4.72 13.95
CA ILE A 69 -20.29 -5.91 13.10
C ILE A 69 -19.11 -6.75 13.56
N GLU A 70 -19.37 -7.99 13.99
CA GLU A 70 -18.31 -8.99 14.07
C GLU A 70 -17.96 -9.45 12.65
N GLU A 71 -16.67 -9.61 12.37
CA GLU A 71 -16.20 -9.99 11.04
C GLU A 71 -16.54 -11.47 10.77
N GLU A 72 -17.75 -11.73 10.29
CA GLU A 72 -18.27 -13.10 10.15
C GLU A 72 -17.84 -13.80 8.84
N SER A 73 -17.46 -13.04 7.80
CA SER A 73 -17.14 -13.57 6.47
C SER A 73 -15.85 -13.00 5.89
N ALA A 74 -14.86 -13.87 5.69
CA ALA A 74 -13.59 -13.53 5.05
C ALA A 74 -13.76 -13.04 3.59
N VAL A 75 -14.81 -13.50 2.89
CA VAL A 75 -15.13 -13.03 1.53
C VAL A 75 -15.59 -11.59 1.57
N THR A 76 -16.55 -11.28 2.45
CA THR A 76 -17.07 -9.93 2.63
C THR A 76 -15.98 -8.96 3.06
N HIS A 77 -15.09 -9.39 3.98
CA HIS A 77 -13.93 -8.59 4.38
C HIS A 77 -13.03 -8.25 3.19
N LYS A 78 -12.68 -9.26 2.40
CA LYS A 78 -11.83 -9.08 1.22
C LYS A 78 -12.47 -8.11 0.22
N GLU A 79 -13.75 -8.26 -0.08
CA GLU A 79 -14.46 -7.37 -1.01
C GLU A 79 -14.48 -5.91 -0.52
N MET A 80 -14.74 -5.71 0.77
CA MET A 80 -14.70 -4.40 1.40
C MET A 80 -13.28 -3.80 1.40
N PHE A 81 -12.26 -4.65 1.56
CA PHE A 81 -10.85 -4.23 1.53
C PHE A 81 -10.42 -3.79 0.14
N ASP A 82 -10.74 -4.59 -0.88
CA ASP A 82 -10.46 -4.29 -2.28
C ASP A 82 -11.19 -3.01 -2.71
N PHE A 83 -12.45 -2.85 -2.29
CA PHE A 83 -13.23 -1.62 -2.54
C PHE A 83 -12.59 -0.39 -1.87
N CYS A 84 -12.22 -0.49 -0.60
CA CYS A 84 -11.57 0.61 0.13
C CYS A 84 -10.23 0.99 -0.50
N ARG A 85 -9.42 0.00 -0.91
CA ARG A 85 -8.19 0.24 -1.69
C ARG A 85 -8.50 0.96 -3.01
N GLY A 86 -9.48 0.48 -3.77
CA GLY A 86 -9.88 1.09 -5.03
C GLY A 86 -10.23 2.57 -4.86
N LEU A 87 -10.99 2.92 -3.80
CA LEU A 87 -11.28 4.32 -3.46
C LEU A 87 -10.03 5.13 -3.14
N LEU A 88 -9.15 4.62 -2.28
CA LEU A 88 -7.89 5.29 -1.91
C LEU A 88 -6.93 5.47 -3.10
N GLN A 89 -7.06 4.65 -4.13
CA GLN A 89 -6.24 4.71 -5.35
C GLN A 89 -6.93 5.48 -6.49
N GLY A 90 -8.15 5.98 -6.30
CA GLY A 90 -8.91 6.68 -7.34
C GLY A 90 -9.39 5.78 -8.48
N GLU A 91 -9.60 4.49 -8.20
CA GLU A 91 -10.08 3.54 -9.19
C GLU A 91 -11.52 3.88 -9.63
N ARG A 92 -11.73 4.01 -10.95
CA ARG A 92 -13.01 4.43 -11.53
C ARG A 92 -14.19 3.59 -11.05
N ARG A 93 -14.04 2.26 -10.98
CA ARG A 93 -15.11 1.36 -10.55
C ARG A 93 -15.52 1.64 -9.11
N ALA A 94 -14.54 1.77 -8.21
CA ALA A 94 -14.79 2.04 -6.80
C ALA A 94 -15.47 3.40 -6.60
N LEU A 95 -15.01 4.44 -7.29
CA LEU A 95 -15.60 5.78 -7.24
C LEU A 95 -17.07 5.79 -7.70
N VAL A 96 -17.38 5.17 -8.83
CA VAL A 96 -18.76 5.11 -9.36
C VAL A 96 -19.69 4.37 -8.39
N LEU A 97 -19.23 3.28 -7.78
CA LEU A 97 -20.03 2.55 -6.79
C LEU A 97 -20.28 3.38 -5.53
N TYR A 98 -19.25 4.09 -5.03
CA TYR A 98 -19.41 5.00 -3.89
C TYR A 98 -20.42 6.13 -4.19
N GLU A 99 -20.30 6.77 -5.36
CA GLU A 99 -21.24 7.79 -5.83
C GLU A 99 -22.67 7.24 -5.92
N PHE A 100 -22.84 6.03 -6.44
CA PHE A 100 -24.13 5.37 -6.54
C PHE A 100 -24.76 5.06 -5.17
N CYS A 101 -23.98 4.51 -4.23
CA CYS A 101 -24.44 4.27 -2.86
C CYS A 101 -24.86 5.57 -2.16
N HIS A 102 -24.10 6.65 -2.35
CA HIS A 102 -24.44 7.97 -1.81
C HIS A 102 -25.74 8.51 -2.42
N TRP A 103 -25.90 8.38 -3.75
CA TRP A 103 -27.13 8.75 -4.44
C TRP A 103 -28.35 7.93 -3.96
N LEU A 104 -28.22 6.61 -3.76
CA LEU A 104 -29.28 5.77 -3.20
C LEU A 104 -29.72 6.24 -1.81
N LYS A 105 -28.75 6.56 -0.94
CA LYS A 105 -29.04 7.09 0.39
C LYS A 105 -29.81 8.40 0.32
N GLN A 106 -29.47 9.30 -0.59
CA GLN A 106 -30.20 10.56 -0.81
C GLN A 106 -31.64 10.32 -1.31
N LYS A 107 -31.87 9.24 -2.04
CA LYS A 107 -33.21 8.83 -2.50
C LYS A 107 -34.06 8.19 -1.42
N GLY A 108 -33.54 8.05 -0.19
CA GLY A 108 -34.27 7.46 0.92
C GLY A 108 -34.43 5.94 0.78
N PHE A 109 -33.59 5.29 -0.04
CA PHE A 109 -33.56 3.83 -0.08
C PHE A 109 -33.22 3.30 1.31
N GLN A 110 -34.17 2.59 1.93
CA GLN A 110 -33.96 1.85 3.17
C GLN A 110 -33.72 0.39 2.82
N ASN A 111 -32.62 -0.17 3.30
CA ASN A 111 -32.34 -1.60 3.20
C ASN A 111 -33.19 -2.35 4.23
N SER A 112 -34.50 -2.41 3.99
CA SER A 112 -35.38 -3.34 4.71
C SER A 112 -35.37 -4.65 3.93
N PRO A 113 -34.84 -5.76 4.46
CA PRO A 113 -35.16 -7.06 3.91
C PRO A 113 -36.68 -7.20 4.02
N ASP A 114 -37.34 -7.50 2.89
CA ASP A 114 -38.76 -7.85 2.89
C ASP A 114 -38.99 -8.92 3.97
N PRO A 115 -39.96 -8.73 4.88
CA PRO A 115 -40.33 -9.80 5.78
C PRO A 115 -40.85 -10.97 4.93
N LEU A 116 -40.14 -12.10 5.00
CA LEU A 116 -40.54 -13.37 4.39
C LEU A 116 -41.95 -13.78 4.80
#